data_AF-A0A0W0VY70-F1
#
_entry.id   AF-A0A0W0VY70-F1
#
_cell.length_a   1.000
_cell.length_b   1.000
_cell.length_c   1.000
_cell.angle_alpha   90.00
_cell.angle_beta   90.00
_cell.angle_gamma   90.00
#
_symmetry.space_group_name_H-M   'P 1'
#
loop_
_entity.id
_entity.type
_entity.pdbx_description
1 polymer ?
#
loop_
_entity_poly.entity_id
_entity_poly.type
_entity_poly.pdbx_seq_one_letter_code
_entity_poly.pdbx_strand_id
1 'polypeptide(L)'
;MEYINPILSFFNHPFFSIIGGVTVLFAVLAFFYKICCWFLSIAPVVLRFGNALWRRDIAIFSSNDGYTSLKQTLKDSGIFKESNIEQIPNDNIERCKNKTIFLVDWDSWGDKIEQVFNARRDHQTAVVIYAKPASISSEKMNDIGNRPNTVVVNFRGRLLNDILTSLLTTSYDL
;
A
#
# COMPACT_ATOMS: atom_id res chain seq x y z
N MET A 1 -20.20 7.53 61.57
CA MET A 1 -20.27 6.06 61.38
C MET A 1 -21.71 5.55 61.47
N GLU A 2 -22.55 6.05 62.39
CA GLU A 2 -23.95 5.59 62.54
C GLU A 2 -24.84 5.76 61.30
N TYR A 3 -24.69 6.85 60.54
CA TYR A 3 -25.51 7.11 59.34
C TYR A 3 -25.11 6.28 58.10
N ILE A 4 -23.96 5.62 58.11
CA ILE A 4 -23.46 4.84 56.96
C ILE A 4 -24.08 3.43 56.98
N ASN A 5 -24.33 2.87 58.16
CA ASN A 5 -24.87 1.52 58.30
C ASN A 5 -26.29 1.34 57.70
N PRO A 6 -27.24 2.29 57.90
CA PRO A 6 -28.55 2.21 57.24
C PRO A 6 -28.45 2.25 55.73
N ILE A 7 -27.56 3.11 55.20
CA ILE A 7 -27.34 3.28 53.76
C ILE A 7 -26.73 2.00 53.16
N LEU A 8 -25.72 1.43 53.81
CA LEU A 8 -25.12 0.16 53.38
C LEU A 8 -26.14 -0.99 53.44
N SER A 9 -26.96 -1.05 54.49
CA SER A 9 -28.02 -2.08 54.61
C SER A 9 -29.08 -1.96 53.51
N PHE A 10 -29.41 -0.74 53.12
CA PHE A 10 -30.35 -0.46 52.03
C PHE A 10 -29.80 -0.95 50.68
N PHE A 11 -28.54 -0.63 50.35
CA PHE A 11 -27.92 -1.07 49.09
C PHE A 11 -27.54 -2.57 49.06
N ASN A 12 -27.38 -3.20 50.23
CA ASN A 12 -27.20 -4.65 50.35
C ASN A 12 -28.52 -5.43 50.32
N HIS A 13 -29.66 -4.76 50.16
CA HIS A 13 -30.92 -5.47 49.97
C HIS A 13 -30.86 -6.30 48.68
N PRO A 14 -31.29 -7.59 48.69
CA PRO A 14 -31.12 -8.51 47.57
C PRO A 14 -31.60 -7.96 46.22
N PHE A 15 -32.67 -7.18 46.24
CA PHE A 15 -33.19 -6.47 45.07
C PHE A 15 -32.15 -5.57 44.38
N PHE A 16 -31.45 -4.70 45.13
CA PHE A 16 -30.46 -3.79 44.57
C PHE A 16 -29.19 -4.51 44.14
N SER A 17 -28.78 -5.55 44.87
CA SER A 17 -27.62 -6.36 44.48
C SER A 17 -27.86 -7.11 43.17
N ILE A 18 -29.06 -7.68 42.96
CA ILE A 18 -29.42 -8.37 41.71
C ILE A 18 -29.46 -7.38 40.54
N ILE A 19 -30.15 -6.24 40.70
CA ILE A 19 -30.25 -5.22 39.65
C ILE A 19 -28.89 -4.62 39.32
N GLY A 20 -28.08 -4.33 40.33
CA GLY A 20 -26.71 -3.84 40.17
C GLY A 20 -25.85 -4.83 39.40
N GLY A 21 -25.90 -6.12 39.77
CA GLY A 21 -25.18 -7.19 39.07
C GLY A 21 -25.58 -7.32 37.61
N VAL A 22 -26.89 -7.31 37.30
CA VAL A 22 -27.40 -7.36 35.93
C VAL A 22 -26.95 -6.13 35.13
N THR A 23 -27.02 -4.93 35.73
CA THR A 23 -26.60 -3.68 35.08
C THR A 23 -25.11 -3.68 34.77
N VAL A 24 -24.27 -4.12 35.71
CA VAL A 24 -22.82 -4.25 35.51
C VAL A 24 -22.52 -5.28 34.41
N LEU A 25 -23.22 -6.41 34.40
CA LEU A 25 -23.07 -7.42 33.35
C LEU A 25 -23.35 -6.83 31.96
N PHE A 26 -24.47 -6.11 31.79
CA PHE A 26 -24.79 -5.45 30.53
C PHE A 26 -23.78 -4.36 30.16
N ALA A 27 -23.31 -3.57 31.14
CA ALA A 27 -22.29 -2.56 30.91
C ALA A 27 -20.97 -3.16 30.40
N VAL A 28 -20.54 -4.28 31.00
CA VAL A 28 -19.34 -5.02 30.58
C VAL A 28 -19.51 -5.58 29.17
N LEU A 29 -20.65 -6.22 28.88
CA LEU A 29 -20.95 -6.73 27.54
C LEU A 29 -20.98 -5.62 26.48
N ALA A 30 -21.62 -4.48 26.79
CA ALA A 30 -21.68 -3.32 25.91
C ALA A 30 -20.30 -2.70 25.67
N PHE A 31 -19.42 -2.70 26.68
CA PHE A 31 -18.04 -2.24 26.55
C PHE A 31 -17.25 -3.09 25.56
N PHE A 32 -17.26 -4.41 25.71
CA PHE A 32 -16.60 -5.32 24.77
C PHE A 32 -17.22 -5.25 23.37
N TYR A 33 -18.55 -5.16 23.28
CA TYR A 33 -19.23 -4.98 22.00
C TYR A 33 -18.76 -3.71 21.27
N LYS A 34 -18.63 -2.58 21.98
CA LYS A 34 -18.11 -1.34 21.40
C LYS A 34 -16.67 -1.49 20.89
N ILE A 35 -15.81 -2.17 21.65
CA ILE A 35 -14.43 -2.46 21.21
C ILE A 35 -14.45 -3.29 19.92
N CYS A 36 -15.24 -4.35 19.86
CA CYS A 36 -15.38 -5.18 18.66
C CYS A 36 -15.88 -4.36 17.46
N CYS A 37 -16.92 -3.54 17.64
CA CYS A 37 -17.44 -2.68 16.58
C CYS A 37 -16.39 -1.66 16.08
N TRP A 38 -15.54 -1.16 16.96
CA TRP A 38 -14.46 -0.25 16.57
C TRP A 38 -13.44 -0.93 15.64
N PHE A 39 -13.02 -2.16 15.98
CA PHE A 39 -12.14 -2.95 15.11
C PHE A 39 -12.82 -3.32 13.79
N LEU A 40 -14.09 -3.74 13.83
CA LEU A 40 -14.85 -4.08 12.62
C LEU A 40 -15.08 -2.87 11.71
N SER A 41 -15.14 -1.66 12.26
CA SER A 41 -15.27 -0.43 11.49
C SER A 41 -14.00 -0.09 10.70
N ILE A 42 -12.82 -0.34 11.27
CA ILE A 42 -11.52 -0.07 10.63
C ILE A 42 -11.10 -1.22 9.69
N ALA A 43 -11.51 -2.46 10.00
CA ALA A 43 -11.21 -3.66 9.23
C ALA A 43 -11.46 -3.52 7.70
N PRO A 44 -12.60 -3.03 7.19
CA PRO A 44 -12.83 -2.93 5.75
C PRO A 44 -11.82 -2.01 5.06
N VAL A 45 -11.36 -0.95 5.74
CA VAL A 45 -10.36 -0.02 5.20
C VAL A 45 -9.01 -0.73 5.07
N VAL A 46 -8.56 -1.38 6.14
CA VAL A 46 -7.28 -2.12 6.16
C VAL A 46 -7.28 -3.26 5.14
N LEU A 47 -8.38 -4.02 5.06
CA LEU A 47 -8.52 -5.11 4.09
C LEU A 47 -8.56 -4.59 2.65
N ARG A 48 -9.22 -3.45 2.42
CA ARG A 48 -9.25 -2.81 1.10
C ARG A 48 -7.85 -2.36 0.66
N PHE A 49 -7.09 -1.69 1.53
CA PHE A 49 -5.72 -1.28 1.24
C PHE A 49 -4.79 -2.48 1.04
N GLY A 50 -4.84 -3.48 1.93
CA GLY A 50 -4.00 -4.67 1.85
C GLY A 50 -4.26 -5.50 0.59
N ASN A 51 -5.53 -5.78 0.28
CA ASN A 51 -5.89 -6.53 -0.93
C ASN A 51 -5.52 -5.75 -2.19
N ALA A 52 -5.72 -4.43 -2.19
CA ALA A 52 -5.37 -3.62 -3.34
C ALA A 52 -3.86 -3.53 -3.56
N LEU A 53 -3.04 -3.56 -2.50
CA LEU A 53 -1.58 -3.62 -2.61
C LEU A 53 -1.10 -4.99 -3.10
N TRP A 54 -1.68 -6.08 -2.58
CA TRP A 54 -1.33 -7.45 -2.94
C TRP A 54 -1.75 -7.89 -4.34
N ARG A 55 -2.68 -7.19 -5.00
CA ARG A 55 -3.13 -7.49 -6.37
C ARG A 55 -2.35 -6.74 -7.45
N ARG A 56 -1.46 -5.81 -7.08
CA ARG A 56 -0.72 -5.01 -8.06
C ARG A 56 0.40 -5.84 -8.67
N ASP A 57 0.47 -5.76 -9.98
CA ASP A 57 1.53 -6.36 -10.78
C ASP A 57 2.54 -5.29 -11.20
N ILE A 58 3.82 -5.66 -11.13
CA ILE A 58 4.97 -4.83 -11.45
C ILE A 58 5.65 -5.40 -12.69
N ALA A 59 5.72 -4.59 -13.74
CA ALA A 59 6.58 -4.83 -14.89
C ALA A 59 7.94 -4.15 -14.65
N ILE A 60 9.02 -4.92 -14.69
CA ILE A 60 10.39 -4.40 -14.60
C ILE A 60 11.02 -4.38 -15.99
N PHE A 61 11.36 -3.18 -16.46
CA PHE A 61 12.07 -2.92 -17.70
C PHE A 61 13.56 -2.78 -17.38
N SER A 62 14.32 -3.87 -17.48
CA SER A 62 15.75 -3.87 -17.19
C SER A 62 16.49 -4.99 -17.91
N SER A 63 17.81 -4.89 -17.95
CA SER A 63 18.71 -6.03 -18.21
C SER A 63 18.51 -7.14 -17.15
N ASN A 64 19.06 -8.33 -17.42
CA ASN A 64 18.94 -9.48 -16.50
C ASN A 64 19.56 -9.21 -15.11
N ASP A 65 20.70 -8.51 -15.09
CA ASP A 65 21.39 -8.15 -13.85
C ASP A 65 20.60 -7.08 -13.08
N GLY A 66 20.15 -6.03 -13.78
CA GLY A 66 19.28 -4.99 -13.21
C GLY A 66 17.97 -5.58 -12.66
N TYR A 67 17.40 -6.55 -13.37
CA TYR A 67 16.15 -7.22 -12.97
C TYR A 67 16.34 -7.95 -11.65
N THR A 68 17.38 -8.77 -11.55
CA THR A 68 17.66 -9.56 -10.34
C THR A 68 17.83 -8.65 -9.12
N SER A 69 18.57 -7.55 -9.29
CA SER A 69 18.79 -6.57 -8.23
C SER A 69 17.50 -5.84 -7.80
N LEU A 70 16.70 -5.36 -8.76
CA LEU A 70 15.45 -4.64 -8.48
C LEU A 70 14.38 -5.57 -7.92
N LYS A 71 14.26 -6.79 -8.47
CA LYS A 71 13.37 -7.83 -7.98
C LYS A 71 13.71 -8.19 -6.53
N GLN A 72 14.98 -8.35 -6.20
CA GLN A 72 15.39 -8.64 -4.82
C GLN A 72 15.00 -7.49 -3.87
N THR A 73 15.20 -6.24 -4.28
CA THR A 73 14.79 -5.06 -3.48
C THR A 73 13.28 -5.03 -3.21
N LEU A 74 12.47 -5.37 -4.22
CA LEU A 74 11.01 -5.46 -4.07
C LEU A 74 10.61 -6.65 -3.19
N LYS A 75 11.27 -7.79 -3.34
CA LYS A 75 11.01 -8.99 -2.54
C LYS A 75 11.36 -8.78 -1.06
N ASP A 76 12.50 -8.16 -0.78
CA ASP A 76 12.97 -7.87 0.59
C ASP A 76 12.04 -6.92 1.33
N SER A 77 11.26 -6.10 0.62
CA SER A 77 10.27 -5.22 1.25
C SER A 77 9.11 -5.99 1.93
N GLY A 78 8.83 -7.23 1.51
CA GLY A 78 7.68 -8.01 1.96
C GLY A 78 6.32 -7.48 1.50
N ILE A 79 6.29 -6.41 0.71
CA ILE A 79 5.06 -5.76 0.25
C ILE A 79 4.51 -6.44 -1.02
N PHE A 80 5.42 -6.82 -1.92
CA PHE A 80 5.08 -7.36 -3.23
C PHE A 80 5.27 -8.87 -3.24
N LYS A 81 4.31 -9.57 -3.85
CA LYS A 81 4.43 -11.00 -4.10
C LYS A 81 5.37 -11.23 -5.27
N GLU A 82 6.24 -12.22 -5.15
CA GLU A 82 7.20 -12.56 -6.22
C GLU A 82 6.49 -12.93 -7.54
N SER A 83 5.32 -13.58 -7.46
CA SER A 83 4.49 -13.91 -8.62
C SER A 83 4.00 -12.71 -9.42
N ASN A 84 3.93 -11.53 -8.79
CA ASN A 84 3.41 -10.31 -9.40
C ASN A 84 4.52 -9.47 -10.05
N ILE A 85 5.79 -9.87 -9.89
CA ILE A 85 6.95 -9.15 -10.40
C ILE A 85 7.45 -9.85 -11.67
N GLU A 86 7.31 -9.18 -12.81
CA GLU A 86 7.61 -9.74 -14.12
C GLU A 86 8.67 -8.91 -14.83
N GLN A 87 9.70 -9.58 -15.38
CA GLN A 87 10.66 -8.91 -16.25
C GLN A 87 10.06 -8.74 -17.63
N ILE A 88 10.17 -7.53 -18.18
CA ILE A 88 9.77 -7.24 -19.56
C ILE A 88 11.03 -7.23 -20.43
N PRO A 89 11.20 -8.22 -21.32
CA PRO A 89 12.31 -8.23 -22.26
C PRO A 89 12.07 -7.18 -23.36
N ASN A 90 13.16 -6.75 -24.01
CA ASN A 90 13.12 -5.79 -25.12
C ASN A 90 12.19 -6.22 -26.26
N ASP A 91 12.03 -7.52 -26.43
CA ASP A 91 11.41 -8.13 -27.61
C ASP A 91 9.90 -8.29 -27.44
N ASN A 92 9.38 -8.12 -26.21
CA ASN A 92 7.97 -8.37 -25.90
C ASN A 92 7.41 -7.38 -24.87
N ILE A 93 7.37 -6.11 -25.27
CA ILE A 93 6.80 -5.02 -24.48
C ILE A 93 5.31 -5.24 -24.22
N GLU A 94 4.59 -5.94 -25.08
CA GLU A 94 3.14 -6.12 -24.95
C GLU A 94 2.69 -6.81 -23.66
N ARG A 95 3.59 -7.60 -23.03
CA ARG A 95 3.36 -8.23 -21.73
C ARG A 95 3.12 -7.23 -20.60
N CYS A 96 3.51 -5.96 -20.76
CA CYS A 96 3.29 -4.93 -19.76
C CYS A 96 1.87 -4.34 -19.74
N LYS A 97 1.04 -4.56 -20.79
CA LYS A 97 -0.25 -3.88 -20.98
C LYS A 97 -1.26 -4.06 -19.83
N ASN A 98 -1.16 -5.17 -19.09
CA ASN A 98 -2.04 -5.47 -17.95
C ASN A 98 -1.39 -5.20 -16.58
N LYS A 99 -0.22 -4.56 -16.56
CA LYS A 99 0.57 -4.31 -15.35
C LYS A 99 0.27 -2.92 -14.81
N THR A 100 0.25 -2.80 -13.49
CA THR A 100 -0.17 -1.57 -12.81
C THR A 100 0.97 -0.60 -12.52
N ILE A 101 2.19 -1.13 -12.42
CA ILE A 101 3.41 -0.34 -12.19
C ILE A 101 4.45 -0.75 -13.23
N PHE A 102 5.07 0.22 -13.86
CA PHE A 102 6.29 0.01 -14.64
C PHE A 102 7.47 0.55 -13.86
N LEU A 103 8.37 -0.35 -13.49
CA LEU A 103 9.66 -0.02 -12.91
C LEU A 103 10.71 -0.07 -14.01
N VAL A 104 11.32 1.07 -14.33
CA VAL A 104 12.27 1.18 -15.44
C VAL A 104 13.68 1.39 -14.89
N ASP A 105 14.61 0.52 -15.29
CA ASP A 105 16.03 0.75 -15.11
C ASP A 105 16.55 1.63 -16.25
N TRP A 106 16.93 2.87 -15.92
CA TRP A 106 17.34 3.87 -16.90
C TRP A 106 18.56 3.42 -17.71
N ASP A 107 19.53 2.76 -17.06
CA ASP A 107 20.75 2.32 -17.74
C ASP A 107 20.46 1.28 -18.84
N SER A 108 19.38 0.51 -18.69
CA SER A 108 19.00 -0.55 -19.63
C SER A 108 17.94 -0.11 -20.66
N TRP A 109 17.03 0.80 -20.26
CA TRP A 109 15.83 1.14 -21.03
C TRP A 109 15.64 2.65 -21.29
N GLY A 110 16.60 3.49 -20.90
CA GLY A 110 16.52 4.95 -21.06
C GLY A 110 16.28 5.39 -22.50
N ASP A 111 16.99 4.78 -23.47
CA ASP A 111 16.83 5.09 -24.90
C ASP A 111 15.46 4.70 -25.45
N LYS A 112 14.77 3.77 -24.80
CA LYS A 112 13.46 3.23 -25.20
C LYS A 112 12.34 3.72 -24.30
N ILE A 113 12.58 4.73 -23.47
CA ILE A 113 11.60 5.18 -22.48
C ILE A 113 10.27 5.59 -23.13
N GLU A 114 10.30 6.16 -24.34
CA GLU A 114 9.08 6.47 -25.11
C GLU A 114 8.20 5.24 -25.38
N GLN A 115 8.83 4.10 -25.67
CA GLN A 115 8.10 2.85 -25.88
C GLN A 115 7.42 2.41 -24.60
N VAL A 116 8.06 2.60 -23.44
CA VAL A 116 7.49 2.29 -22.12
C VAL A 116 6.28 3.19 -21.84
N PHE A 117 6.38 4.49 -22.14
CA PHE A 117 5.26 5.42 -21.97
C PHE A 117 4.09 5.09 -22.91
N ASN A 118 4.36 4.75 -24.17
CA ASN A 118 3.34 4.38 -25.15
C ASN A 118 2.69 3.02 -24.86
N ALA A 119 3.39 2.13 -24.16
CA ALA A 119 2.87 0.81 -23.80
C ALA A 119 1.93 0.86 -22.58
N ARG A 120 1.84 2.01 -21.88
CA ARG A 120 0.88 2.19 -20.80
C ARG A 120 -0.54 2.03 -21.34
N ARG A 121 -1.36 1.28 -20.61
CA ARG A 121 -2.78 1.16 -20.89
C ARG A 121 -3.52 2.47 -20.64
N ASP A 122 -3.13 3.18 -19.58
CA ASP A 122 -3.76 4.42 -19.15
C ASP A 122 -2.75 5.34 -18.44
N HIS A 123 -3.18 6.59 -18.22
CA HIS A 123 -2.41 7.56 -17.43
C HIS A 123 -2.36 7.23 -15.94
N GLN A 124 -3.12 6.24 -15.45
CA GLN A 124 -3.08 5.77 -14.07
C GLN A 124 -1.98 4.72 -13.84
N THR A 125 -1.35 4.19 -14.89
CA THR A 125 -0.22 3.27 -14.73
C THR A 125 0.98 4.06 -14.21
N ALA A 126 1.41 3.73 -12.98
CA ALA A 126 2.53 4.37 -12.33
C ALA A 126 3.84 3.97 -13.01
N VAL A 127 4.73 4.94 -13.27
CA VAL A 127 6.06 4.67 -13.81
C VAL A 127 7.13 5.24 -12.93
N VAL A 128 7.97 4.34 -12.46
CA VAL A 128 9.06 4.65 -11.54
C VAL A 128 10.36 4.37 -12.27
N ILE A 129 11.11 5.41 -12.54
CA ILE A 129 12.39 5.32 -13.27
C ILE A 129 13.51 5.33 -12.25
N TYR A 130 14.21 4.21 -12.13
CA TYR A 130 15.44 4.09 -11.36
C TYR A 130 16.62 4.54 -12.22
N ALA A 131 17.26 5.65 -11.85
CA ALA A 131 18.33 6.25 -12.62
C ALA A 131 19.48 6.71 -11.72
N LYS A 132 20.72 6.55 -12.19
CA LYS A 132 21.88 7.11 -11.50
C LYS A 132 21.81 8.65 -11.50
N PRO A 133 22.34 9.33 -10.48
CA PRO A 133 22.42 10.80 -10.48
C PRO A 133 23.07 11.31 -11.77
N ALA A 134 22.49 12.36 -12.36
CA ALA A 134 22.97 12.99 -13.60
C ALA A 134 23.03 12.09 -14.86
N SER A 135 22.42 10.89 -14.84
CA SER A 135 22.34 10.01 -16.03
C SER A 135 21.28 10.44 -17.04
N ILE A 136 20.30 11.24 -16.61
CA ILE A 136 19.24 11.78 -17.47
C ILE A 136 19.58 13.23 -17.81
N SER A 137 19.62 13.57 -19.10
CA SER A 137 19.79 14.97 -19.54
C SER A 137 18.67 15.88 -19.01
N SER A 138 18.96 17.16 -18.80
CA SER A 138 17.96 18.12 -18.27
C SER A 138 16.72 18.25 -19.15
N GLU A 139 16.89 18.20 -20.47
CA GLU A 139 15.77 18.22 -21.43
C GLU A 139 14.88 16.98 -21.25
N LYS A 140 15.51 15.79 -21.20
CA LYS A 140 14.77 14.54 -21.05
C LYS A 140 14.11 14.41 -19.68
N MET A 141 14.75 14.93 -18.63
CA MET A 141 14.17 14.98 -17.29
C MET A 141 12.90 15.86 -17.26
N ASN A 142 12.90 16.99 -17.97
CA ASN A 142 11.74 17.86 -18.06
C ASN A 142 10.58 17.17 -18.81
N ASP A 143 10.87 16.51 -19.93
CA ASP A 143 9.88 15.69 -20.67
C ASP A 143 9.26 14.61 -19.78
N ILE A 144 10.10 13.83 -19.06
CA ILE A 144 9.65 12.81 -18.11
C ILE A 144 8.82 13.41 -16.97
N GLY A 145 9.28 14.53 -16.40
CA GLY A 145 8.64 15.18 -15.25
C GLY A 145 7.26 15.77 -15.55
N ASN A 146 6.97 16.08 -16.81
CA ASN A 146 5.65 16.55 -17.25
C ASN A 146 4.66 15.41 -17.53
N ARG A 147 5.07 14.14 -17.42
CA ARG A 147 4.18 12.99 -17.65
C ARG A 147 3.45 12.57 -16.39
N PRO A 148 2.15 12.23 -16.48
CA PRO A 148 1.35 11.85 -15.31
C PRO A 148 1.89 10.58 -14.65
N ASN A 149 1.75 10.52 -13.33
CA ASN A 149 2.12 9.36 -12.51
C ASN A 149 3.52 8.81 -12.81
N THR A 150 4.48 9.73 -13.02
CA THR A 150 5.86 9.40 -13.35
C THR A 150 6.78 9.99 -12.28
N VAL A 151 7.71 9.18 -11.78
CA VAL A 151 8.68 9.60 -10.78
C VAL A 151 10.05 9.05 -11.13
N VAL A 152 11.09 9.88 -10.95
CA VAL A 152 12.48 9.47 -11.12
C VAL A 152 13.14 9.37 -9.76
N VAL A 153 13.80 8.24 -9.52
CA VAL A 153 14.42 7.90 -8.23
C VAL A 153 15.84 7.41 -8.46
N ASN A 154 16.72 7.75 -7.52
CA ASN A 154 18.15 7.44 -7.60
C ASN A 154 18.66 6.57 -6.45
N PHE A 155 17.81 6.27 -5.47
CA PHE A 155 18.16 5.47 -4.30
C PHE A 155 17.10 4.40 -4.04
N ARG A 156 17.54 3.20 -3.64
CA ARG A 156 16.64 2.06 -3.34
C ARG A 156 15.66 2.33 -2.21
N GLY A 157 16.06 3.06 -1.16
CA GLY A 157 15.16 3.44 -0.07
C GLY A 157 14.01 4.35 -0.53
N ARG A 158 14.32 5.28 -1.44
CA ARG A 158 13.30 6.14 -2.07
C ARG A 158 12.46 5.39 -3.08
N LEU A 159 13.05 4.45 -3.83
CA LEU A 159 12.34 3.62 -4.81
C LEU A 159 11.10 2.95 -4.20
N LEU A 160 11.24 2.30 -3.05
CA LEU A 160 10.10 1.66 -2.39
C LEU A 160 9.04 2.68 -1.95
N ASN A 161 9.46 3.79 -1.35
CA ASN A 161 8.55 4.84 -0.91
C ASN A 161 7.75 5.45 -2.08
N ASP A 162 8.44 5.73 -3.19
CA ASP A 162 7.86 6.37 -4.35
C ASP A 162 6.96 5.38 -5.13
N ILE A 163 7.28 4.08 -5.15
CA ILE A 163 6.36 3.04 -5.63
C ILE A 163 5.08 3.00 -4.77
N LEU A 164 5.21 2.98 -3.44
CA LEU A 164 4.06 2.94 -2.54
C LEU A 164 3.17 4.17 -2.67
N THR A 165 3.79 5.35 -2.72
CA THR A 165 3.08 6.62 -2.90
C THR A 165 2.35 6.62 -4.25
N SER A 166 3.01 6.15 -5.31
CA SER A 166 2.39 6.03 -6.63
C SER A 166 1.22 5.03 -6.65
N LEU A 167 1.27 3.97 -5.84
CA LEU A 167 0.16 3.03 -5.70
C LEU A 167 -1.05 3.62 -4.96
N LEU A 168 -0.82 4.57 -4.06
CA LEU A 168 -1.89 5.27 -3.35
C LEU A 168 -2.56 6.33 -4.24
N THR A 169 -1.80 6.99 -5.11
CA THR A 169 -2.30 8.04 -6.00
C THR A 169 -2.95 7.51 -7.27
N THR A 170 -2.70 6.26 -7.64
CA THR A 170 -3.33 5.62 -8.80
C THR A 170 -4.66 5.03 -8.39
N SER A 171 -5.72 5.42 -9.12
CA SER A 171 -7.09 5.15 -8.72
C SER A 171 -7.32 3.65 -8.51
N TYR A 172 -8.09 3.36 -7.47
CA TYR A 172 -8.71 2.05 -7.31
C TYR A 172 -9.89 2.00 -8.28
N ASP A 173 -9.65 1.64 -9.54
CA ASP A 173 -10.73 1.17 -10.39
C ASP A 173 -11.19 -0.18 -9.81
N LEU A 174 -12.27 -0.10 -9.04
CA LEU A 174 -13.05 -1.18 -8.46
C LEU A 174 -14.01 -1.74 -9.51
#